data_AF-A0A2P5CK66-F1
#
_entry.id   AF-A0A2P5CK66-F1
#
_cell.length_a   1.000
_cell.length_b   1.000
_cell.length_c   1.000
_cell.angle_alpha   90.00
_cell.angle_beta   90.00
_cell.angle_gamma   90.00
#
_symmetry.space_group_name_H-M   'P 1'
#
loop_
_entity.id
_entity.type
_entity.pdbx_description
1 polymer ?
#
loop_
_entity_poly.entity_id
_entity_poly.type
_entity_poly.pdbx_seq_one_letter_code
_entity_poly.pdbx_strand_id
1 'polypeptide(L)'
;MAARVDIHESENQKISRFIDGLRTNIQDEVFKQSHNTLSSTIQLALKIETQLNKKTNRNPTTVQSSSPPQRSNLSKVKLWQDHTMKQ
;
A
#
# COMPACT_ATOMS: atom_id res chain seq x y z
N MET A 1 -56.70 2.02 -0.64
CA MET A 1 -56.12 3.27 -0.11
C MET A 1 -54.64 3.02 0.06
N ALA A 2 -53.78 3.58 -0.80
CA ALA A 2 -52.34 3.33 -0.73
C ALA A 2 -51.73 4.27 0.31
N ALA A 3 -51.30 3.72 1.45
CA ALA A 3 -50.54 4.47 2.43
C ALA A 3 -49.25 4.96 1.77
N ARG A 4 -49.03 6.28 1.76
CA ARG A 4 -47.74 6.89 1.41
C ARG A 4 -46.80 6.56 2.57
N VAL A 5 -46.10 5.43 2.47
CA VAL A 5 -45.05 5.09 3.43
C VAL A 5 -43.93 6.11 3.22
N ASP A 6 -43.75 6.98 4.20
CA ASP A 6 -42.58 7.86 4.28
C ASP A 6 -41.39 6.98 4.68
N ILE A 7 -40.76 6.33 3.69
CA ILE A 7 -39.60 5.47 3.92
C ILE A 7 -38.40 6.39 4.14
N HIS A 8 -38.22 6.83 5.38
CA HIS A 8 -37.02 7.53 5.77
C HIS A 8 -35.87 6.52 5.81
N GLU A 9 -34.96 6.62 4.84
CA GLU A 9 -33.79 5.76 4.81
C GLU A 9 -32.77 6.19 5.87
N SER A 10 -32.54 5.30 6.83
CA SER A 10 -31.50 5.47 7.86
C SER A 10 -30.10 5.47 7.27
N GLU A 11 -29.15 6.15 7.91
CA GLU A 11 -27.76 6.19 7.42
C GLU A 11 -27.14 4.79 7.31
N ASN A 12 -27.42 3.89 8.25
CA ASN A 12 -26.99 2.49 8.15
C ASN A 12 -27.55 1.77 6.91
N GLN A 13 -28.78 2.09 6.49
CA GLN A 13 -29.36 1.50 5.27
C GLN A 13 -28.65 2.02 4.02
N LYS A 14 -28.26 3.30 4.01
CA LYS A 14 -27.44 3.89 2.93
C LYS A 14 -26.08 3.21 2.84
N ILE A 15 -25.43 3.02 4.00
CA ILE A 15 -24.14 2.35 4.11
C ILE A 15 -24.23 0.92 3.60
N SER A 16 -25.21 0.13 4.06
CA SER A 16 -25.40 -1.25 3.59
C SER A 16 -25.62 -1.31 2.09
N ARG A 17 -26.52 -0.48 1.54
CA ARG A 17 -26.75 -0.41 0.09
C ARG A 17 -25.51 -0.04 -0.69
N PHE A 18 -24.70 0.89 -0.17
CA PHE A 18 -23.45 1.29 -0.80
C PHE A 18 -22.45 0.13 -0.82
N ILE A 19 -22.25 -0.54 0.31
CA ILE A 19 -21.30 -1.66 0.46
C ILE A 19 -21.69 -2.86 -0.39
N ASP A 20 -22.99 -3.19 -0.43
CA ASP A 20 -23.52 -4.27 -1.25
C ASP A 20 -23.31 -4.03 -2.77
N GLY A 21 -23.15 -2.76 -3.17
CA GLY A 21 -22.83 -2.37 -4.54
C GLY A 21 -21.33 -2.37 -4.87
N LEU A 22 -20.45 -2.57 -3.89
CA LEU A 22 -19.00 -2.60 -4.12
C LEU A 22 -18.54 -3.93 -4.72
N ARG A 23 -17.36 -3.91 -5.36
CA ARG A 23 -16.70 -5.15 -5.81
C ARG A 23 -16.30 -5.98 -4.59
N THR A 24 -16.41 -7.31 -4.67
CA THR A 24 -16.17 -8.24 -3.55
C THR A 24 -14.84 -7.99 -2.83
N ASN A 25 -13.77 -7.76 -3.58
CA ASN A 25 -12.44 -7.49 -3.02
C ASN A 25 -12.33 -6.14 -2.27
N ILE A 26 -13.16 -5.15 -2.61
CA ILE A 26 -13.24 -3.87 -1.89
C ILE A 26 -14.17 -4.04 -0.69
N GLN A 27 -15.31 -4.72 -0.89
CA GLN A 27 -16.29 -5.04 0.14
C GLN A 27 -15.63 -5.74 1.33
N ASP A 28 -14.87 -6.82 1.10
CA ASP A 28 -14.11 -7.54 2.14
C ASP A 28 -13.20 -6.62 2.98
N GLU A 29 -12.54 -5.66 2.34
CA GLU A 29 -11.64 -4.73 3.02
C GLU A 29 -12.40 -3.63 3.79
N VAL A 30 -13.54 -3.17 3.27
CA VAL A 30 -14.43 -2.21 3.94
C VAL A 30 -15.10 -2.86 5.16
N PHE A 31 -15.55 -4.11 5.06
CA PHE A 31 -16.17 -4.86 6.17
C PHE A 31 -15.26 -5.04 7.38
N LYS A 32 -13.94 -5.05 7.19
CA LYS A 32 -12.96 -5.16 8.28
C LYS A 32 -12.87 -3.90 9.14
N GLN A 33 -13.40 -2.78 8.68
CA GLN A 33 -13.29 -1.49 9.34
C GLN A 33 -14.66 -1.03 9.84
N SER A 34 -14.73 -0.55 11.08
CA SER A 34 -15.94 0.09 11.61
C SER A 34 -16.14 1.47 10.97
N HIS A 35 -17.31 1.69 10.36
CA HIS A 35 -17.67 2.94 9.73
C HIS A 35 -19.07 3.35 10.19
N ASN A 36 -19.21 4.61 10.61
CA ASN A 36 -20.44 5.11 11.22
C ASN A 36 -21.23 6.04 10.29
N THR A 37 -20.63 6.48 9.18
CA THR A 37 -21.25 7.42 8.24
C THR A 37 -21.05 6.99 6.79
N LEU A 38 -21.97 7.39 5.92
CA LEU A 38 -21.85 7.08 4.49
C LEU A 38 -20.57 7.69 3.89
N SER A 39 -20.26 8.94 4.25
CA SER A 39 -19.09 9.67 3.74
C SER A 39 -17.77 8.95 4.06
N SER A 40 -17.59 8.49 5.31
CA SER A 40 -16.40 7.74 5.71
C SER A 40 -16.26 6.42 4.97
N THR A 41 -17.38 5.72 4.74
CA THR A 41 -17.45 4.48 3.96
C THR A 41 -17.01 4.71 2.51
N ILE A 42 -17.48 5.79 1.87
CA ILE A 42 -17.10 6.17 0.50
C ILE A 42 -15.60 6.46 0.41
N GLN A 43 -15.06 7.28 1.33
CA GLN A 43 -13.64 7.62 1.34
C GLN A 43 -12.75 6.37 1.52
N LEU A 44 -13.16 5.45 2.38
CA LEU A 44 -12.45 4.19 2.59
C LEU A 44 -12.46 3.31 1.33
N ALA A 45 -13.62 3.16 0.68
CA ALA A 45 -13.75 2.40 -0.56
C ALA A 45 -12.85 2.97 -1.66
N LEU A 46 -12.83 4.29 -1.85
CA LEU A 46 -11.94 4.98 -2.81
C LEU A 46 -10.46 4.73 -2.51
N LYS A 47 -10.07 4.78 -1.23
CA LYS A 47 -8.70 4.51 -0.80
C LYS A 47 -8.31 3.06 -1.09
N ILE A 48 -9.18 2.10 -0.84
CA ILE A 48 -8.94 0.68 -1.12
C ILE A 48 -8.82 0.46 -2.63
N GLU A 49 -9.75 0.99 -3.43
CA GLU A 49 -9.72 0.89 -4.89
C GLU A 49 -8.39 1.42 -5.47
N THR A 50 -7.95 2.58 -5.02
CA THR A 50 -6.67 3.17 -5.42
C THR A 50 -5.49 2.26 -5.07
N GLN A 51 -5.49 1.66 -3.88
CA GLN A 51 -4.42 0.74 -3.46
C GLN A 51 -4.40 -0.55 -4.28
N LEU A 52 -5.57 -1.12 -4.58
CA LEU A 52 -5.69 -2.32 -5.40
C LEU A 52 -5.22 -2.05 -6.84
N ASN A 53 -5.58 -0.90 -7.41
CA ASN A 53 -5.12 -0.50 -8.73
C ASN A 53 -3.60 -0.24 -8.79
N LYS A 54 -3.00 0.26 -7.72
CA LYS A 54 -1.53 0.36 -7.61
C LYS A 54 -0.85 -1.00 -7.53
N LYS A 55 -1.47 -1.95 -6.84
CA LYS A 55 -0.92 -3.29 -6.60
C LYS A 55 -0.97 -4.16 -7.87
N THR A 56 -1.98 -3.99 -8.72
CA THR A 56 -2.05 -4.71 -10.01
C THR A 56 -1.00 -4.25 -11.02
N ASN A 57 -0.48 -3.03 -10.90
CA ASN A 57 0.51 -2.46 -11.82
C ASN A 57 1.98 -2.62 -11.32
N ARG A 58 2.16 -3.12 -10.10
CA ARG A 58 3.46 -3.62 -9.63
C ARG A 58 3.59 -5.07 -10.10
N ASN A 59 4.07 -5.24 -11.33
CA ASN A 59 4.71 -6.51 -11.72
C ASN A 59 5.76 -6.85 -10.66
N PRO A 60 5.68 -8.00 -9.96
CA PRO A 60 6.79 -8.48 -9.14
C PRO A 60 7.85 -9.06 -10.10
N THR A 61 8.50 -8.19 -10.87
CA THR A 61 9.67 -8.54 -11.68
C THR A 61 10.88 -7.83 -11.11
N THR A 62 11.33 -8.29 -9.95
CA THR A 62 12.73 -8.17 -9.53
C THR A 62 13.06 -9.32 -8.60
N VAL A 63 13.08 -10.51 -9.18
CA VAL A 63 14.05 -11.53 -8.80
C VAL A 63 15.41 -11.03 -9.26
N GLN A 64 16.17 -10.35 -8.40
CA GLN A 64 17.61 -10.22 -8.56
C GLN A 64 18.27 -10.05 -7.20
N SER A 65 18.46 -11.20 -6.57
CA SER A 65 19.64 -11.61 -5.82
C SER A 65 20.67 -10.50 -5.59
N SER A 66 20.58 -9.79 -4.47
CA SER A 66 21.72 -9.04 -3.95
C SER A 66 22.65 -10.03 -3.26
N SER A 67 23.70 -10.44 -3.97
CA SER A 67 24.87 -11.12 -3.41
C SER A 67 25.36 -10.38 -2.16
N PRO A 68 25.87 -11.09 -1.14
CA PRO A 68 26.43 -10.47 0.06
C PRO A 68 27.62 -9.57 -0.30
N PRO A 69 27.86 -8.47 0.44
CA PRO A 69 28.97 -7.57 0.15
C PRO A 69 30.30 -8.30 0.34
N GLN A 70 30.93 -8.69 -0.76
CA GLN A 70 32.33 -9.13 -0.77
C GLN A 70 33.18 -7.90 -0.46
N ARG A 71 33.59 -7.80 0.80
CA ARG A 71 34.55 -6.82 1.31
C ARG A 71 35.92 -7.18 0.72
N SER A 72 36.20 -6.72 -0.50
CA SER A 72 37.52 -6.87 -1.12
C SER A 72 38.54 -6.01 -0.36
N ASN A 73 39.54 -6.69 0.18
CA ASN A 73 40.63 -6.16 0.97
C ASN A 73 41.25 -4.89 0.37
N LEU A 74 41.32 -3.83 1.17
CA LEU A 74 42.06 -2.61 0.87
C LEU A 74 43.55 -2.96 0.94
N SER A 75 44.14 -3.33 -0.19
CA SER A 75 45.59 -3.45 -0.35
C SER A 75 46.20 -2.11 0.02
N LYS A 76 46.96 -2.09 1.13
CA LYS A 76 47.75 -0.95 1.62
C LYS A 76 48.53 -0.32 0.46
N VAL A 77 48.00 0.79 -0.04
CA VAL A 77 48.66 1.65 -1.01
C VAL A 77 49.83 2.34 -0.31
N LYS A 78 51.04 1.85 -0.61
CA LYS A 78 52.23 2.63 -0.91
C LYS A 78 52.57 3.76 0.08
N LEU A 79 53.19 3.38 1.20
CA LEU A 79 53.95 4.26 2.08
C LEU A 79 55.23 4.69 1.35
N TRP A 80 55.25 5.92 0.86
CA TRP A 80 56.46 6.58 0.40
C TRP A 80 57.35 6.89 1.60
N GLN A 81 58.62 6.46 1.58
CA GLN A 81 59.79 7.32 1.84
C GLN A 81 61.07 6.48 1.80
N ASP A 82 61.76 6.58 0.66
CA ASP A 82 63.16 6.24 0.46
C ASP A 82 64.01 7.05 1.46
N HIS A 83 64.69 6.37 2.36
CA HIS A 83 65.72 6.98 3.19
C HIS A 83 66.93 7.30 2.31
N THR A 84 67.15 8.58 2.06
CA THR A 84 68.41 9.13 1.59
C THR A 84 69.50 8.84 2.62
N MET A 85 70.47 7.98 2.28
CA MET A 85 71.81 8.06 2.85
C MET A 85 72.81 8.18 1.70
N LYS A 86 73.36 9.39 1.60
CA LYS A 86 74.49 9.78 0.76
C LYS A 86 75.75 9.57 1.61
N GLN A 87 76.67 8.77 1.06
CA GLN A 87 78.13 8.76 1.20
C GLN A 87 78.71 8.77 2.62
#